data_AF-A0A4D6GZR5-F1
#
_entry.id   AF-A0A4D6GZR5-F1
#
_cell.length_a   1.000
_cell.length_b   1.000
_cell.length_c   1.000
_cell.angle_alpha   90.00
_cell.angle_beta   90.00
_cell.angle_gamma   90.00
#
_symmetry.space_group_name_H-M   'P 1'
#
loop_
_entity.id
_entity.type
_entity.pdbx_description
1 polymer ?
#
loop_
_entity_poly.entity_id
_entity_poly.type
_entity_poly.pdbx_seq_one_letter_code
_entity_poly.pdbx_strand_id
1 'polypeptide(L)'
;MSRNKIALTGPYDGLEEARRACTADLKETSPELYDACNGYTESLIAEVSASGNAIPGSALTDDKDLAVFRQFIKQQHTEYWFADLNGRGSTADLGWDAFRSLVVRYAEHAYLNAFGAYRAATEQLSQIERSRQEVSELLAEIEGRLDGDSAAVIADGEATPQELLTSAKRTVATATQQLDTAQTEISNAHAYHAVGDCYQTEYDIESESFSDVSLADDADWFLQDLRHRRDRLRTRARWMRNDVSALKSRPAVRDSA
;
A
#
# COMPACT_ATOMS: atom_id res chain seq x y z
N MET A 1 15.91 -24.15 12.91
CA MET A 1 16.07 -23.62 11.54
C MET A 1 16.03 -22.11 11.66
N SER A 2 17.07 -21.40 11.23
CA SER A 2 17.01 -19.93 11.10
C SER A 2 15.90 -19.64 10.10
N ARG A 3 14.87 -18.90 10.52
CA ARG A 3 13.89 -18.37 9.57
C ARG A 3 14.64 -17.42 8.66
N ASN A 4 14.38 -17.49 7.35
CA ASN A 4 14.90 -16.48 6.43
C ASN A 4 14.30 -15.13 6.87
N LYS A 5 15.16 -14.12 7.03
CA LYS A 5 14.71 -12.75 7.28
C LYS A 5 13.90 -12.25 6.08
N ILE A 6 12.81 -11.55 6.35
CA ILE A 6 11.99 -10.91 5.34
C ILE A 6 12.73 -9.68 4.82
N ALA A 7 12.86 -9.59 3.50
CA ALA A 7 13.38 -8.40 2.82
C ALA A 7 12.32 -7.88 1.84
N LEU A 8 12.30 -6.58 1.58
CA LEU A 8 11.47 -5.97 0.52
C LEU A 8 11.71 -6.60 -0.86
N THR A 9 12.91 -7.12 -1.09
CA THR A 9 13.36 -7.69 -2.36
C THR A 9 13.04 -9.19 -2.49
N GLY A 10 12.63 -9.83 -1.39
CA GLY A 10 12.47 -11.28 -1.27
C GLY A 10 11.01 -11.75 -1.33
N PRO A 11 10.77 -13.07 -1.33
CA PRO A 11 9.43 -13.60 -1.16
C PRO A 11 8.87 -13.20 0.22
N TYR A 12 7.62 -12.72 0.27
CA TYR A 12 6.92 -12.34 1.50
C TYR A 12 6.36 -13.54 2.29
N ASP A 13 6.89 -14.74 2.05
CA ASP A 13 6.52 -15.94 2.77
C ASP A 13 6.93 -15.80 4.23
N GLY A 14 6.00 -15.97 5.16
CA GLY A 14 6.27 -15.81 6.59
C GLY A 14 6.12 -14.38 7.13
N LEU A 15 5.73 -13.39 6.30
CA LEU A 15 5.56 -11.99 6.74
C LEU A 15 4.52 -11.86 7.86
N GLU A 16 3.36 -12.51 7.73
CA GLU A 16 2.31 -12.43 8.75
C GLU A 16 2.73 -13.16 10.03
N GLU A 17 3.42 -14.29 9.91
CA GLU A 17 4.01 -15.01 11.03
C GLU A 17 5.06 -14.17 11.76
N ALA A 18 5.92 -13.45 11.02
CA ALA A 18 6.92 -12.54 11.56
C ALA A 18 6.26 -11.35 12.28
N ARG A 19 5.24 -10.72 11.67
CA ARG A 19 4.46 -9.64 12.32
C ARG A 19 3.84 -10.12 13.63
N ARG A 20 3.16 -11.28 13.61
CA ARG A 20 2.55 -11.86 14.81
C ARG A 20 3.57 -12.19 15.89
N ALA A 21 4.72 -12.77 15.53
CA ALA A 21 5.78 -13.06 16.47
C ALA A 21 6.33 -11.77 17.09
N CYS A 22 6.59 -10.76 16.27
CA CYS A 22 7.07 -9.45 16.72
C CYS A 22 6.09 -8.77 17.67
N THR A 23 4.79 -8.76 17.34
CA THR A 23 3.74 -8.24 18.22
C THR A 23 3.61 -9.05 19.51
N ALA A 24 3.69 -10.38 19.45
CA ALA A 24 3.57 -11.24 20.62
C ALA A 24 4.70 -10.97 21.62
N ASP A 25 5.95 -10.93 21.15
CA ASP A 25 7.13 -10.67 21.99
C ASP A 25 7.05 -9.29 22.67
N LEU A 26 6.62 -8.28 21.93
CA LEU A 26 6.43 -6.91 22.45
C LEU A 26 5.35 -6.87 23.54
N LYS A 27 4.21 -7.51 23.30
CA LYS A 27 3.09 -7.58 24.26
C LYS A 27 3.42 -8.39 25.50
N GLU A 28 4.21 -9.46 25.36
CA GLU A 28 4.63 -10.26 26.51
C GLU A 28 5.62 -9.50 27.41
N THR A 29 6.52 -8.74 26.81
CA THR A 29 7.59 -8.04 27.54
C THR A 29 7.11 -6.74 28.19
N SER A 30 6.35 -5.91 27.46
CA SER A 30 5.78 -4.67 28.00
C SER A 30 4.52 -4.25 27.23
N PRO A 31 3.32 -4.71 27.66
CA PRO A 31 2.07 -4.41 26.98
C PRO A 31 1.80 -2.89 26.88
N GLU A 32 2.09 -2.15 27.94
CA GLU A 32 1.80 -0.71 28.02
C GLU A 32 2.65 0.11 27.05
N LEU A 33 3.94 -0.23 26.90
CA LEU A 33 4.81 0.42 25.92
C LEU A 33 4.46 0.02 24.50
N TYR A 34 4.14 -1.26 24.27
CA TYR A 34 3.64 -1.69 22.97
C TYR A 34 2.38 -0.90 22.58
N ASP A 35 1.40 -0.80 23.47
CA ASP A 35 0.14 -0.10 23.20
C ASP A 35 0.37 1.40 22.99
N ALA A 36 1.32 2.02 23.70
CA ALA A 36 1.70 3.41 23.49
C ALA A 36 2.35 3.63 22.11
N CYS A 37 3.37 2.83 21.76
CA CYS A 37 4.03 2.89 20.46
C CYS A 37 3.04 2.63 19.32
N ASN A 38 2.23 1.57 19.46
CA ASN A 38 1.23 1.20 18.46
C ASN A 38 0.13 2.25 18.34
N GLY A 39 -0.40 2.76 19.46
CA GLY A 39 -1.41 3.81 19.46
C GLY A 39 -0.91 5.08 18.77
N TYR A 40 0.31 5.51 19.07
CA TYR A 40 0.93 6.67 18.42
C TYR A 40 1.13 6.44 16.92
N THR A 41 1.78 5.34 16.54
CA THR A 41 2.09 5.04 15.14
C THR A 41 0.82 4.86 14.32
N GLU A 42 -0.15 4.05 14.79
CA GLU A 42 -1.40 3.83 14.05
C GLU A 42 -2.24 5.10 13.94
N SER A 43 -2.21 5.98 14.96
CA SER A 43 -2.85 7.30 14.86
C SER A 43 -2.22 8.15 13.76
N LEU A 44 -0.89 8.18 13.68
CA LEU A 44 -0.17 8.91 12.63
C LEU A 44 -0.43 8.32 11.24
N ILE A 45 -0.41 6.99 11.12
CA ILE A 45 -0.68 6.28 9.86
C ILE A 45 -2.11 6.54 9.40
N ALA A 46 -3.08 6.53 10.32
CA ALA A 46 -4.46 6.88 10.02
C ALA A 46 -4.60 8.33 9.53
N GLU A 47 -3.88 9.28 10.13
CA GLU A 47 -3.86 10.68 9.72
C GLU A 47 -3.28 10.86 8.31
N VAL A 48 -2.20 10.15 8.01
CA VAL A 48 -1.55 10.10 6.69
C VAL A 48 -2.47 9.46 5.64
N SER A 49 -3.18 8.40 6.02
CA SER A 49 -4.08 7.66 5.13
C SER A 49 -5.41 8.39 4.86
N ALA A 50 -5.79 9.33 5.71
CA ALA A 50 -7.08 9.99 5.63
C ALA A 50 -7.21 10.89 4.39
N SER A 51 -8.23 10.61 3.57
CA SER A 51 -8.55 11.46 2.42
C SER A 51 -8.94 12.87 2.87
N GLY A 52 -8.21 13.89 2.42
CA GLY A 52 -8.54 15.30 2.66
C GLY A 52 -7.65 16.02 3.68
N ASN A 53 -6.76 15.31 4.38
CA ASN A 53 -5.74 15.96 5.20
C ASN A 53 -4.58 16.45 4.32
N ALA A 54 -4.19 17.71 4.50
CA ALA A 54 -3.06 18.31 3.81
C ALA A 54 -1.74 17.94 4.49
N ILE A 55 -1.40 16.65 4.50
CA ILE A 55 -0.11 16.19 4.98
C ILE A 55 0.97 16.58 3.97
N PRO A 56 2.04 17.28 4.40
CA PRO A 56 3.12 17.68 3.49
C PRO A 56 3.74 16.48 2.77
N GLY A 57 3.78 16.53 1.44
CA GLY A 57 4.41 15.49 0.62
C GLY A 57 3.63 14.17 0.49
N SER A 58 2.42 14.04 1.06
CA SER A 58 1.64 12.79 1.03
C SER A 58 1.17 12.37 -0.37
N ALA A 59 1.22 13.28 -1.34
CA ALA A 59 0.95 12.96 -2.73
C ALA A 59 2.03 12.02 -3.33
N LEU A 60 3.25 12.05 -2.79
CA LEU A 60 4.37 11.19 -3.19
C LEU A 60 4.56 11.20 -4.72
N THR A 61 4.46 12.36 -5.35
CA THR A 61 4.51 12.47 -6.83
C THR A 61 5.93 12.44 -7.36
N ASP A 62 6.88 12.92 -6.58
CA ASP A 62 8.29 12.96 -6.91
C ASP A 62 9.16 12.78 -5.65
N ASP A 63 10.48 12.87 -5.82
CA ASP A 63 11.44 12.73 -4.72
C ASP A 63 11.41 13.90 -3.73
N LYS A 64 10.94 15.08 -4.17
CA LYS A 64 10.77 16.24 -3.28
C LYS A 64 9.60 16.00 -2.34
N ASP A 65 8.46 15.53 -2.85
CA ASP A 65 7.31 15.12 -2.05
C ASP A 65 7.72 14.05 -1.03
N LEU A 66 8.47 13.04 -1.47
CA LEU A 66 8.96 11.98 -0.57
C LEU A 66 9.86 12.54 0.54
N ALA A 67 10.78 13.46 0.22
CA ALA A 67 11.65 14.07 1.21
C ALA A 67 10.86 14.89 2.25
N VAL A 68 9.89 15.69 1.80
CA VAL A 68 9.01 16.47 2.67
C VAL A 68 8.16 15.55 3.54
N PHE A 69 7.64 14.47 2.98
CA PHE A 69 6.84 13.49 3.71
C PHE A 69 7.65 12.78 4.80
N ARG A 70 8.86 12.29 4.47
CA ARG A 70 9.78 11.69 5.45
C ARG A 70 10.16 12.69 6.54
N GLN A 71 10.39 13.96 6.17
CA GLN A 71 10.68 15.02 7.14
C GLN A 71 9.49 15.28 8.08
N PHE A 72 8.25 15.27 7.57
CA PHE A 72 7.06 15.40 8.41
C PHE A 72 6.99 14.29 9.45
N ILE A 73 7.09 13.01 9.03
CA ILE A 73 7.08 11.86 9.95
C ILE A 73 8.20 11.97 10.99
N LYS A 74 9.40 12.36 10.55
CA LYS A 74 10.53 12.58 11.44
C LYS A 74 10.25 13.64 12.49
N GLN A 75 9.72 14.80 12.09
CA GLN A 75 9.35 15.86 13.03
C GLN A 75 8.33 15.39 14.04
N GLN A 76 7.32 14.62 13.61
CA GLN A 76 6.34 14.04 14.53
C GLN A 76 7.02 13.21 15.63
N HIS A 77 7.99 12.37 15.25
CA HIS A 77 8.69 11.52 16.21
C HIS A 77 9.65 12.30 17.10
N THR A 78 10.49 13.15 16.51
CA THR A 78 11.55 13.88 17.24
C THR A 78 10.99 14.95 18.17
N GLU A 79 9.91 15.65 17.78
CA GLU A 79 9.34 16.73 18.58
C GLU A 79 8.32 16.24 19.60
N TYR A 80 7.51 15.22 19.26
CA TYR A 80 6.33 14.88 20.07
C TYR A 80 6.35 13.48 20.67
N TRP A 81 7.18 12.56 20.17
CA TRP A 81 7.08 11.16 20.58
C TRP A 81 8.24 10.67 21.43
N PHE A 82 9.49 10.83 21.01
CA PHE A 82 10.62 10.15 21.68
C PHE A 82 10.83 10.63 23.12
N ALA A 83 10.57 11.90 23.41
CA ALA A 83 10.61 12.41 24.78
C ALA A 83 9.53 11.74 25.67
N ASP A 84 8.31 11.58 25.16
CA ASP A 84 7.22 10.88 25.85
C ASP A 84 7.55 9.39 26.03
N LEU A 85 8.02 8.73 24.97
CA LEU A 85 8.40 7.32 25.00
C LEU A 85 9.50 7.03 26.03
N ASN A 86 10.53 7.87 26.11
CA ASN A 86 11.59 7.75 27.11
C ASN A 86 11.04 7.93 28.54
N GLY A 87 10.09 8.87 28.72
CA GLY A 87 9.39 9.05 29.99
C GLY A 87 8.54 7.84 30.39
N ARG A 88 7.88 7.19 29.42
CA ARG A 88 7.13 5.95 29.64
C ARG A 88 8.04 4.78 30.00
N GLY A 89 9.17 4.63 29.31
CA GLY A 89 10.17 3.61 29.64
C GLY A 89 10.69 3.76 31.07
N SER A 90 10.94 5.00 31.49
CA SER A 90 11.33 5.32 32.87
C SER A 90 10.21 5.02 33.88
N THR A 91 8.96 5.32 33.53
CA THR A 91 7.79 5.06 34.39
C THR A 91 7.53 3.57 34.58
N ALA A 92 7.80 2.77 33.54
CA ALA A 92 7.67 1.32 33.57
C ALA A 92 8.84 0.61 34.30
N ASP A 93 9.74 1.36 34.93
CA ASP A 93 10.95 0.87 35.65
C ASP A 93 11.81 -0.08 34.78
N LEU A 94 11.87 0.19 33.48
CA LEU A 94 12.69 -0.58 32.57
C LEU A 94 14.13 -0.11 32.60
N GLY A 95 15.05 -1.04 32.84
CA GLY A 95 16.46 -0.81 32.55
C GLY A 95 16.69 -0.50 31.08
N TRP A 96 17.75 0.24 30.78
CA TRP A 96 18.08 0.68 29.41
C TRP A 96 18.10 -0.48 28.39
N ASP A 97 18.69 -1.62 28.73
CA ASP A 97 18.78 -2.76 27.81
C ASP A 97 17.42 -3.36 27.49
N ALA A 98 16.52 -3.43 28.47
CA ALA A 98 15.15 -3.93 28.27
C ALA A 98 14.33 -2.95 27.42
N PHE A 99 14.44 -1.65 27.71
CA PHE A 99 13.80 -0.61 26.90
C PHE A 99 14.33 -0.60 25.46
N ARG A 100 15.65 -0.62 25.26
CA ARG A 100 16.26 -0.66 23.92
C ARG A 100 15.83 -1.90 23.15
N SER A 101 15.77 -3.06 23.80
CA SER A 101 15.31 -4.31 23.15
C SER A 101 13.86 -4.19 22.65
N LEU A 102 12.98 -3.59 23.44
CA LEU A 102 11.60 -3.30 23.03
C LEU A 102 11.55 -2.33 21.84
N VAL A 103 12.35 -1.27 21.89
CA VAL A 103 12.41 -0.27 20.82
C VAL A 103 12.93 -0.87 19.52
N VAL A 104 13.97 -1.71 19.57
CA VAL A 104 14.47 -2.47 18.41
C VAL A 104 13.36 -3.34 17.83
N ARG A 105 12.63 -4.06 18.68
CA ARG A 105 11.53 -4.92 18.25
C ARG A 105 10.35 -4.11 17.69
N TYR A 106 10.10 -2.91 18.19
CA TYR A 106 9.06 -2.04 17.64
C TYR A 106 9.46 -1.43 16.28
N ALA A 107 10.72 -1.02 16.12
CA ALA A 107 11.27 -0.57 14.84
C ALA A 107 11.14 -1.67 13.78
N GLU A 108 11.48 -2.91 14.15
CA GLU A 108 11.28 -4.09 13.31
C GLU A 108 9.81 -4.30 12.91
N HIS A 109 8.89 -4.18 13.87
CA HIS A 109 7.45 -4.26 13.60
C HIS A 109 6.99 -3.19 12.59
N ALA A 110 7.51 -1.96 12.69
CA ALA A 110 7.23 -0.91 11.73
C ALA A 110 7.71 -1.28 10.32
N TYR A 111 8.94 -1.81 10.17
CA TYR A 111 9.40 -2.29 8.86
C TYR A 111 8.56 -3.46 8.32
N LEU A 112 8.16 -4.42 9.16
CA LEU A 112 7.27 -5.50 8.73
C LEU A 112 5.90 -4.97 8.28
N ASN A 113 5.35 -3.94 8.95
CA ASN A 113 4.14 -3.27 8.49
C ASN A 113 4.34 -2.55 7.15
N ALA A 114 5.49 -1.89 6.95
CA ALA A 114 5.85 -1.29 5.68
C ALA A 114 5.88 -2.32 4.55
N PHE A 115 6.43 -3.50 4.81
CA PHE A 115 6.53 -4.59 3.85
C PHE A 115 5.15 -5.19 3.55
N GLY A 116 4.28 -5.27 4.55
CA GLY A 116 2.87 -5.65 4.37
C GLY A 116 2.11 -4.69 3.47
N ALA A 117 2.24 -3.39 3.72
CA ALA A 117 1.65 -2.35 2.90
C ALA A 117 2.22 -2.36 1.46
N TYR A 118 3.53 -2.59 1.32
CA TYR A 118 4.16 -2.77 0.01
C TYR A 118 3.54 -3.93 -0.77
N ARG A 119 3.40 -5.10 -0.12
CA ARG A 119 2.81 -6.30 -0.73
C ARG A 119 1.37 -6.03 -1.15
N ALA A 120 0.57 -5.43 -0.27
CA ALA A 120 -0.82 -5.06 -0.55
C ALA A 120 -0.92 -4.10 -1.74
N ALA A 121 -0.10 -3.04 -1.79
CA ALA A 121 -0.04 -2.13 -2.92
C ALA A 121 0.28 -2.87 -4.22
N THR A 122 1.31 -3.72 -4.22
CA THR A 122 1.73 -4.49 -5.39
C THR A 122 0.62 -5.43 -5.90
N GLU A 123 -0.10 -6.09 -4.99
CA GLU A 123 -1.24 -6.93 -5.32
C GLU A 123 -2.36 -6.11 -6.00
N GLN A 124 -2.74 -4.97 -5.44
CA GLN A 124 -3.77 -4.09 -6.04
C GLN A 124 -3.34 -3.60 -7.42
N LEU A 125 -2.10 -3.13 -7.57
CA LEU A 125 -1.56 -2.66 -8.85
C LEU A 125 -1.58 -3.76 -9.92
N SER A 126 -1.28 -5.00 -9.54
CA SER A 126 -1.31 -6.17 -10.43
C SER A 126 -2.74 -6.57 -10.82
N GLN A 127 -3.74 -6.32 -9.96
CA GLN A 127 -5.15 -6.51 -10.29
C GLN A 127 -5.65 -5.47 -11.30
N ILE A 128 -5.18 -4.22 -11.22
CA ILE A 128 -5.51 -3.18 -12.21
C ILE A 128 -4.96 -3.56 -13.59
N GLU A 129 -3.77 -4.16 -13.66
CA GLU A 129 -3.19 -4.64 -14.92
C GLU A 129 -4.03 -5.74 -15.56
N ARG A 130 -4.55 -6.68 -14.77
CA ARG A 130 -5.50 -7.70 -15.23
C ARG A 130 -6.84 -7.09 -15.66
N SER A 131 -7.36 -6.16 -14.89
CA SER A 131 -8.61 -5.45 -15.20
C SER A 131 -8.50 -4.70 -16.54
N ARG A 132 -7.32 -4.20 -16.89
CA ARG A 132 -7.06 -3.58 -18.20
C ARG A 132 -7.16 -4.58 -19.34
N GLN A 133 -6.56 -5.75 -19.19
CA GLN A 133 -6.65 -6.81 -20.19
C GLN A 133 -8.12 -7.20 -20.42
N GLU A 134 -8.85 -7.43 -19.33
CA GLU A 134 -10.27 -7.79 -19.35
C GLU A 134 -11.14 -6.69 -20.01
N VAL A 135 -10.93 -5.41 -19.66
CA VAL A 135 -11.65 -4.30 -20.32
C VAL A 135 -11.33 -4.27 -21.81
N SER A 136 -10.06 -4.45 -22.20
CA SER A 136 -9.69 -4.46 -23.63
C SER A 136 -10.38 -5.59 -24.39
N GLU A 137 -10.50 -6.78 -23.81
CA GLU A 137 -11.18 -7.93 -24.41
C GLU A 137 -12.69 -7.68 -24.54
N LEU A 138 -13.32 -7.16 -23.48
CA LEU A 138 -14.74 -6.78 -23.50
C LEU A 138 -15.03 -5.72 -24.55
N LEU A 139 -14.16 -4.71 -24.68
CA LEU A 139 -14.31 -3.64 -25.69
C LEU A 139 -14.19 -4.21 -27.11
N ALA A 140 -13.19 -5.05 -27.38
CA ALA A 140 -13.02 -5.68 -28.68
C ALA A 140 -14.21 -6.59 -29.05
N GLU A 141 -14.76 -7.30 -28.08
CA GLU A 141 -15.95 -8.13 -28.27
C GLU A 141 -17.19 -7.28 -28.57
N ILE A 142 -17.38 -6.16 -27.87
CA ILE A 142 -18.45 -5.21 -28.16
C ILE A 142 -18.30 -4.66 -29.57
N GLU A 143 -17.10 -4.22 -29.96
CA GLU A 143 -16.84 -3.69 -31.31
C GLU A 143 -17.09 -4.73 -32.39
N GLY A 144 -16.61 -5.97 -32.22
CA GLY A 144 -16.86 -7.06 -33.15
C GLY A 144 -18.36 -7.38 -33.32
N ARG A 145 -19.14 -7.32 -32.24
CA ARG A 145 -20.59 -7.52 -32.27
C ARG A 145 -21.35 -6.34 -32.89
N LEU A 146 -20.82 -5.13 -32.81
CA LEU A 146 -21.43 -3.93 -33.39
C LEU A 146 -21.10 -3.76 -34.88
N ASP A 147 -19.89 -4.15 -35.29
CA ASP A 147 -19.42 -4.05 -36.68
C ASP A 147 -19.87 -5.26 -37.53
N GLY A 148 -20.28 -6.35 -36.90
CA GLY A 148 -20.94 -7.50 -37.55
C GLY A 148 -22.35 -7.14 -38.02
N ASP A 149 -22.46 -6.72 -39.27
CA ASP A 149 -23.69 -6.30 -39.95
C ASP A 149 -24.79 -7.40 -39.90
N SER A 150 -25.90 -7.11 -39.21
CA SER A 150 -27.22 -7.76 -39.33
C SER A 150 -27.32 -9.30 -39.19
N ALA A 151 -28.07 -9.77 -38.19
CA ALA A 151 -28.62 -11.13 -38.09
C ALA A 151 -27.71 -12.28 -37.61
N ALA A 152 -26.62 -12.01 -36.89
CA ALA A 152 -26.23 -12.98 -35.86
C ALA A 152 -27.28 -12.88 -34.75
N VAL A 153 -28.28 -13.77 -34.80
CA VAL A 153 -29.14 -14.04 -33.64
C VAL A 153 -28.16 -14.29 -32.49
N ILE A 154 -28.12 -13.38 -31.51
CA ILE A 154 -27.41 -13.60 -30.25
C ILE A 154 -27.89 -14.98 -29.79
N ALA A 155 -26.99 -15.97 -29.79
CA ALA A 155 -27.39 -17.32 -29.44
C ALA A 155 -28.01 -17.26 -28.04
N ASP A 156 -29.06 -18.06 -27.79
CA ASP A 156 -29.77 -18.02 -26.52
C ASP A 156 -28.77 -18.25 -25.37
N GLY A 157 -28.57 -17.23 -24.53
CA GLY A 157 -27.57 -17.22 -23.44
C GLY A 157 -26.26 -16.44 -23.70
N GLU A 158 -26.03 -15.86 -24.88
CA GLU A 158 -24.88 -14.97 -25.11
C GLU A 158 -25.15 -13.55 -24.60
N ALA A 159 -24.14 -12.96 -23.94
CA ALA A 159 -24.26 -11.60 -23.40
C ALA A 159 -24.40 -10.57 -24.52
N THR A 160 -25.41 -9.71 -24.43
CA THR A 160 -25.63 -8.58 -25.34
C THR A 160 -24.49 -7.55 -25.25
N PRO A 161 -24.26 -6.72 -26.30
CA PRO A 161 -23.30 -5.61 -26.23
C PRO A 161 -23.51 -4.70 -25.00
N GLN A 162 -24.75 -4.53 -24.56
CA GLN A 162 -25.09 -3.74 -23.38
C GLN A 162 -24.70 -4.42 -22.06
N GLU A 163 -24.84 -5.74 -21.96
CA GLU A 163 -24.38 -6.52 -20.80
C GLU A 163 -22.84 -6.55 -20.72
N LEU A 164 -22.16 -6.69 -21.85
CA LEU A 164 -20.70 -6.58 -21.94
C LEU A 164 -20.22 -5.17 -21.55
N LEU A 165 -20.89 -4.12 -22.04
CA LEU A 165 -20.58 -2.74 -21.66
C LEU A 165 -20.81 -2.49 -20.15
N THR A 166 -21.84 -3.11 -19.58
CA THR A 166 -22.10 -3.05 -18.14
C THR A 166 -20.99 -3.75 -17.34
N SER A 167 -20.52 -4.90 -17.82
CA SER A 167 -19.37 -5.59 -17.24
C SER A 167 -18.10 -4.75 -17.34
N ALA A 168 -17.80 -4.16 -18.50
CA ALA A 168 -16.63 -3.29 -18.67
C ALA A 168 -16.66 -2.08 -17.71
N LYS A 169 -17.84 -1.44 -17.53
CA LYS A 169 -18.01 -0.35 -16.55
C LYS A 169 -17.71 -0.80 -15.12
N ARG A 170 -18.20 -1.98 -14.74
CA ARG A 170 -17.96 -2.56 -13.42
C ARG A 170 -16.48 -2.85 -13.20
N THR A 171 -15.81 -3.47 -14.17
CA THR A 171 -14.37 -3.74 -14.13
C THR A 171 -13.57 -2.44 -14.00
N VAL A 172 -13.96 -1.38 -14.72
CA VAL A 172 -13.35 -0.04 -14.58
C VAL A 172 -13.59 0.59 -13.20
N ALA A 173 -14.78 0.43 -12.63
CA ALA A 173 -15.08 0.91 -11.28
C ALA A 173 -14.23 0.18 -10.23
N THR A 174 -14.13 -1.16 -10.34
CA THR A 174 -13.24 -1.98 -9.50
C THR A 174 -11.79 -1.54 -9.63
N ALA A 175 -11.28 -1.36 -10.85
CA ALA A 175 -9.91 -0.90 -11.07
C ALA A 175 -9.64 0.50 -10.48
N THR A 176 -10.65 1.38 -10.46
CA THR A 176 -10.55 2.70 -9.84
C THR A 176 -10.46 2.59 -8.33
N GLN A 177 -11.32 1.76 -7.71
CA GLN A 177 -11.25 1.49 -6.27
C GLN A 177 -9.91 0.86 -5.87
N GLN A 178 -9.41 -0.09 -6.66
CA GLN A 178 -8.10 -0.71 -6.43
C GLN A 178 -6.96 0.30 -6.52
N LEU A 179 -7.07 1.30 -7.40
CA LEU A 179 -6.08 2.38 -7.49
C LEU A 179 -6.08 3.24 -6.22
N ASP A 180 -7.26 3.56 -5.69
CA ASP A 180 -7.38 4.33 -4.45
C ASP A 180 -6.81 3.55 -3.26
N THR A 181 -7.15 2.26 -3.14
CA THR A 181 -6.56 1.36 -2.13
C THR A 181 -5.04 1.26 -2.28
N ALA A 182 -4.53 1.06 -3.51
CA ALA A 182 -3.10 1.03 -3.77
C ALA A 182 -2.42 2.35 -3.36
N GLN A 183 -3.05 3.50 -3.60
CA GLN A 183 -2.50 4.79 -3.21
C GLN A 183 -2.38 4.91 -1.69
N THR A 184 -3.37 4.46 -0.94
CA THR A 184 -3.31 4.40 0.53
C THR A 184 -2.19 3.48 1.00
N GLU A 185 -2.09 2.27 0.46
CA GLU A 185 -1.05 1.30 0.85
C GLU A 185 0.37 1.78 0.49
N ILE A 186 0.54 2.49 -0.62
CA ILE A 186 1.83 3.13 -0.96
C ILE A 186 2.20 4.17 0.11
N SER A 187 1.24 5.01 0.50
CA SER A 187 1.47 6.00 1.55
C SER A 187 1.85 5.33 2.88
N ASN A 188 1.16 4.24 3.24
CA ASN A 188 1.44 3.47 4.44
C ASN A 188 2.81 2.81 4.40
N ALA A 189 3.20 2.21 3.26
CA ALA A 189 4.52 1.61 3.10
C ALA A 189 5.63 2.64 3.36
N HIS A 190 5.52 3.85 2.78
CA HIS A 190 6.47 4.92 3.02
C HIS A 190 6.44 5.43 4.46
N ALA A 191 5.26 5.56 5.06
CA ALA A 191 5.10 6.08 6.41
C ALA A 191 5.69 5.13 7.45
N TYR A 192 5.33 3.84 7.41
CA TYR A 192 5.88 2.83 8.32
C TYR A 192 7.40 2.66 8.15
N HIS A 193 7.91 2.74 6.91
CA HIS A 193 9.36 2.70 6.69
C HIS A 193 10.05 3.92 7.35
N ALA A 194 9.49 5.12 7.17
CA ALA A 194 10.02 6.33 7.80
C ALA A 194 9.94 6.27 9.33
N VAL A 195 8.88 5.66 9.90
CA VAL A 195 8.78 5.39 11.34
C VAL A 195 9.92 4.50 11.80
N GLY A 196 10.15 3.38 11.11
CA GLY A 196 11.28 2.48 11.38
C GLY A 196 12.63 3.23 11.36
N ASP A 197 12.85 4.06 10.35
CA ASP A 197 14.09 4.86 10.22
C ASP A 197 14.26 5.87 11.36
N CYS A 198 13.15 6.45 11.86
CA CYS A 198 13.20 7.36 13.00
C CYS A 198 13.69 6.64 14.25
N TYR A 199 13.13 5.46 14.56
CA TYR A 199 13.59 4.65 15.69
C TYR A 199 15.04 4.20 15.50
N GLN A 200 15.40 3.77 14.30
CA GLN A 200 16.76 3.33 13.99
C GLN A 200 17.78 4.45 14.26
N THR A 201 17.46 5.66 13.83
CA THR A 201 18.31 6.84 13.98
C THR A 201 18.39 7.30 15.44
N GLU A 202 17.25 7.40 16.13
CA GLU A 202 17.20 7.92 17.51
C GLU A 202 17.93 7.00 18.50
N TYR A 203 17.81 5.69 18.32
CA TYR A 203 18.30 4.70 19.28
C TYR A 203 19.55 3.94 18.81
N ASP A 204 20.18 4.42 17.72
CA ASP A 204 21.40 3.85 17.13
C ASP A 204 21.29 2.33 16.95
N ILE A 205 20.28 1.92 16.18
CA ILE A 205 19.97 0.50 15.95
C ILE A 205 20.67 0.03 14.68
N GLU A 206 21.62 -0.88 14.84
CA GLU A 206 22.23 -1.58 13.71
C GLU A 206 21.21 -2.49 13.03
N SER A 207 21.21 -2.50 11.69
CA SER A 207 20.26 -3.28 10.88
C SER A 207 20.28 -4.79 11.17
N GLU A 208 21.43 -5.28 11.62
CA GLU A 208 21.70 -6.66 12.01
C GLU A 208 20.95 -7.08 13.28
N SER A 209 20.54 -6.10 14.10
CA SER A 209 19.79 -6.29 15.34
C SER A 209 18.37 -6.81 15.10
N PHE A 210 17.83 -6.65 13.89
CA PHE A 210 16.52 -7.14 13.52
C PHE A 210 16.53 -8.66 13.36
N SER A 211 15.56 -9.34 13.96
CA SER A 211 15.49 -10.81 13.98
C SER A 211 14.79 -11.41 12.76
N ASP A 212 13.74 -10.75 12.30
CA ASP A 212 12.83 -11.12 11.22
C ASP A 212 12.98 -10.23 9.99
N VAL A 213 13.56 -9.03 10.09
CA VAL A 213 13.74 -8.09 8.96
C VAL A 213 15.18 -8.06 8.46
N SER A 214 15.33 -7.98 7.13
CA SER A 214 16.56 -7.60 6.44
C SER A 214 16.31 -6.34 5.62
N LEU A 215 16.99 -5.26 6.00
CA LEU A 215 17.01 -4.02 5.23
C LEU A 215 18.07 -4.19 4.14
N ALA A 216 17.62 -4.49 2.92
CA ALA A 216 18.49 -4.54 1.76
C ALA A 216 18.77 -3.12 1.24
N ASP A 217 19.96 -2.89 0.67
CA ASP A 217 20.37 -1.61 0.07
C ASP A 217 19.38 -1.09 -0.99
N ASP A 218 18.59 -2.00 -1.60
CA ASP A 218 17.65 -1.67 -2.66
C ASP A 218 16.25 -1.23 -2.16
N ALA A 219 15.98 -1.18 -0.85
CA ALA A 219 14.65 -0.85 -0.30
C ALA A 219 14.08 0.47 -0.85
N ASP A 220 14.92 1.49 -0.98
CA ASP A 220 14.54 2.78 -1.57
C ASP A 220 14.13 2.66 -3.05
N TRP A 221 14.78 1.77 -3.82
CA TRP A 221 14.43 1.50 -5.21
C TRP A 221 13.06 0.84 -5.32
N PHE A 222 12.75 -0.15 -4.46
CA PHE A 222 11.44 -0.80 -4.47
C PHE A 222 10.31 0.17 -4.11
N LEU A 223 10.51 1.00 -3.10
CA LEU A 223 9.55 2.05 -2.73
C LEU A 223 9.38 3.09 -3.85
N GLN A 224 10.47 3.43 -4.56
CA GLN A 224 10.39 4.27 -5.75
C GLN A 224 9.59 3.61 -6.88
N ASP A 225 9.76 2.29 -7.13
CA ASP A 225 9.00 1.56 -8.14
C ASP A 225 7.48 1.61 -7.87
N LEU A 226 7.04 1.52 -6.61
CA LEU A 226 5.62 1.65 -6.26
C LEU A 226 5.02 2.99 -6.76
N ARG A 227 5.71 4.11 -6.53
CA ARG A 227 5.26 5.44 -6.97
C ARG A 227 5.16 5.48 -8.50
N HIS A 228 6.17 4.97 -9.20
CA HIS A 228 6.17 4.93 -10.66
C HIS A 228 5.08 4.01 -11.23
N ARG A 229 4.85 2.83 -10.63
CA ARG A 229 3.78 1.91 -11.02
C ARG A 229 2.40 2.53 -10.82
N ARG A 230 2.17 3.20 -9.70
CA ARG A 230 0.93 3.96 -9.44
C ARG A 230 0.65 4.97 -10.55
N ASP A 231 1.63 5.78 -10.93
CA ASP A 231 1.42 6.85 -11.91
C ASP A 231 1.13 6.30 -13.31
N ARG A 232 1.83 5.22 -13.70
CA ARG A 232 1.52 4.47 -14.92
C ARG A 232 0.09 3.91 -14.88
N LEU A 233 -0.33 3.32 -13.77
CA LEU A 233 -1.64 2.68 -13.65
C LEU A 233 -2.78 3.67 -13.52
N ARG A 234 -2.57 4.83 -12.88
CA ARG A 234 -3.51 5.95 -12.88
C ARG A 234 -3.81 6.43 -14.30
N THR A 235 -2.79 6.52 -15.14
CA THR A 235 -2.94 6.87 -16.56
C THR A 235 -3.74 5.80 -17.31
N ARG A 236 -3.43 4.52 -17.09
CA ARG A 236 -4.17 3.39 -17.70
C ARG A 236 -5.63 3.35 -17.26
N ALA A 237 -5.93 3.54 -15.97
CA ALA A 237 -7.29 3.59 -15.45
C ALA A 237 -8.10 4.77 -16.03
N ARG A 238 -7.43 5.89 -16.33
CA ARG A 238 -8.05 7.00 -17.06
C ARG A 238 -8.40 6.62 -18.49
N TRP A 239 -7.51 5.94 -19.21
CA TRP A 239 -7.78 5.46 -20.57
C TRP A 239 -8.95 4.47 -20.61
N MET A 240 -8.97 3.47 -19.72
CA MET A 240 -10.11 2.54 -19.65
C MET A 240 -11.46 3.26 -19.46
N ARG A 241 -11.50 4.28 -18.61
CA ARG A 241 -12.70 5.12 -18.43
C ARG A 241 -13.10 5.86 -19.70
N ASN A 242 -12.13 6.39 -20.43
CA ASN A 242 -12.37 7.10 -21.68
C ASN A 242 -12.88 6.15 -22.77
N ASP A 243 -12.26 4.98 -22.91
CA ASP A 243 -12.59 3.99 -23.95
C ASP A 243 -14.02 3.45 -23.75
N VAL A 244 -14.37 3.06 -22.51
CA VAL A 244 -15.74 2.65 -22.15
C VAL A 244 -16.75 3.79 -22.36
N SER A 245 -16.35 5.04 -22.13
CA SER A 245 -17.23 6.20 -22.35
C SER A 245 -17.45 6.51 -23.83
N ALA A 246 -16.43 6.29 -24.67
CA ALA A 246 -16.52 6.48 -26.12
C ALA A 246 -17.49 5.49 -26.79
N LEU A 247 -17.66 4.27 -26.27
CA LEU A 247 -18.65 3.34 -26.80
C LEU A 247 -20.10 3.78 -26.54
N LYS A 248 -20.38 4.52 -25.47
CA LYS A 248 -21.74 5.02 -25.14
C LYS A 248 -22.29 6.00 -26.16
N SER A 249 -21.41 6.68 -26.91
CA SER A 249 -21.84 7.64 -27.93
C SER A 249 -22.14 6.98 -29.27
N ARG A 250 -21.93 5.66 -29.43
CA ARG A 250 -22.28 4.93 -30.65
C ARG A 250 -23.80 4.67 -30.74
N PRO A 251 -24.45 4.97 -31.88
CA PRO A 251 -25.90 4.81 -32.06
C PRO A 251 -26.41 3.39 -31.76
N ALA A 252 -25.71 2.37 -32.26
CA ALA A 252 -26.09 0.97 -32.10
C ALA A 252 -26.10 0.45 -30.65
N VAL A 253 -25.42 1.13 -29.72
CA VAL A 253 -25.45 0.82 -28.27
C VAL A 253 -26.62 1.53 -27.57
N ARG A 254 -27.06 2.68 -28.10
CA ARG A 254 -28.19 3.46 -27.56
C ARG A 254 -29.54 2.83 -27.90
N ASP A 255 -29.67 2.25 -29.08
CA ASP A 255 -30.94 1.71 -29.60
C ASP A 255 -31.28 0.32 -29.04
N SER A 256 -30.36 -0.31 -28.29
CA SER A 256 -30.54 -1.59 -27.60
C SER A 256 -30.89 -1.47 -26.11
N ALA A 257 -31.22 -0.25 -25.63
CA ALA A 257 -31.64 0.05 -24.25
C ALA A 257 -33.13 0.39 -24.19
#